data_AF-A0A5B1R137-F1
#
_entry.id   AF-A0A5B1R137-F1
#
_cell.length_a   1.000
_cell.length_b   1.000
_cell.length_c   1.000
_cell.angle_alpha   90.00
_cell.angle_beta   90.00
_cell.angle_gamma   90.00
#
_symmetry.space_group_name_H-M   'P 1'
#
loop_
_entity.id
_entity.type
_entity.pdbx_description
1 polymer ?
#
loop_
_entity_poly.entity_id
_entity_poly.type
_entity_poly.pdbx_seq_one_letter_code
_entity_poly.pdbx_strand_id
1 'polypeptide(L)'
;MNVPLPLDLLFPSSVVDLRLRAASDSDIIFRCTRGHILALLDRLPRLQVLELDNTIHHLSLESTESDHLVSLPLLQSLRVIAGASDSMWLVQHLSLRSLADLHITVAQESFSPKAICTAIRPAFAAFTQAHHLDPLQALHVRTSSNRLDIAGWNTLDCFENRYVPPNKETSVFEFVLTGPLLHVDMDVQAVILEETFGSLDIRGVKKLRHWSEKEYGETWLDRSSILESLSAVEDVCICDDSLARMAPTSVRRPLPFVDYLSRSVTRLPYDTTFFPSLRRIHLVEVYSEESFDALLFALKQRKHQRGVRTVEEVEFEGCQLGLSVIEQFNEVVEKVIHDMYFGAEVELG
;
A
#
# COMPACT_ATOMS: atom_id res chain seq x y z
N MET A 1 -33.46 -5.87 27.46
CA MET A 1 -32.41 -5.97 28.49
C MET A 1 -31.39 -6.95 27.95
N ASN A 2 -30.29 -6.48 27.37
CA ASN A 2 -29.28 -7.36 26.78
C ASN A 2 -28.30 -7.71 27.88
N VAL A 3 -28.35 -8.95 28.36
CA VAL A 3 -27.32 -9.45 29.26
C VAL A 3 -26.10 -9.74 28.38
N PRO A 4 -24.97 -9.02 28.55
CA PRO A 4 -23.76 -9.34 27.80
C PRO A 4 -23.37 -10.78 28.14
N LEU A 5 -23.18 -11.61 27.10
CA LEU A 5 -22.61 -12.94 27.28
C LEU A 5 -21.24 -12.79 27.95
N PRO A 6 -20.96 -13.50 29.06
CA PRO A 6 -19.63 -13.50 29.67
C PRO A 6 -18.69 -14.33 28.78
N LEU A 7 -18.18 -13.69 27.72
CA LEU A 7 -17.26 -14.29 26.76
C LEU A 7 -16.03 -14.87 27.46
N ASP A 8 -15.64 -14.25 28.56
CA ASP A 8 -14.54 -14.63 29.45
C ASP A 8 -14.74 -16.06 30.04
N LEU A 9 -15.95 -16.61 30.06
CA LEU A 9 -16.22 -17.96 30.55
C LEU A 9 -16.33 -18.99 29.42
N LEU A 10 -16.36 -18.56 28.16
CA LEU A 10 -16.64 -19.42 27.01
C LEU A 10 -15.39 -20.02 26.37
N PHE A 11 -14.24 -19.37 26.53
CA PHE A 11 -13.00 -19.78 25.84
C PHE A 11 -11.93 -20.27 26.82
N PRO A 12 -11.38 -21.50 26.63
CA PRO A 12 -10.25 -21.97 27.41
C PRO A 12 -8.97 -21.21 27.02
N SER A 13 -8.03 -21.05 27.95
CA SER A 13 -6.74 -20.38 27.70
C SER A 13 -5.83 -21.10 26.68
N SER A 14 -6.21 -22.31 26.27
CA SER A 14 -5.56 -23.11 25.24
C SER A 14 -5.97 -22.73 23.82
N VAL A 15 -6.91 -21.80 23.62
CA VAL A 15 -7.31 -21.35 22.28
C VAL A 15 -6.11 -20.75 21.53
N VAL A 16 -5.92 -21.20 20.31
CA VAL A 16 -4.85 -20.76 19.39
C VAL A 16 -5.40 -20.00 18.17
N ASP A 17 -6.67 -20.22 17.81
CA ASP A 17 -7.37 -19.55 16.72
C ASP A 17 -8.72 -19.06 17.26
N LEU A 18 -8.93 -17.74 17.21
CA LEU A 18 -10.17 -17.09 17.60
C LEU A 18 -10.69 -16.25 16.43
N ARG A 19 -11.88 -16.59 15.95
CA ARG A 19 -12.58 -15.85 14.90
C ARG A 19 -13.96 -15.45 15.38
N LEU A 20 -14.18 -14.16 15.51
CA LEU A 20 -15.45 -13.59 15.91
C LEU A 20 -16.00 -12.81 14.71
N ARG A 21 -17.22 -13.16 14.28
CA ARG A 21 -17.90 -12.47 13.19
C ARG A 21 -19.32 -12.11 13.60
N ALA A 22 -19.72 -10.86 13.38
CA ALA A 22 -21.10 -10.44 13.53
C ALA A 22 -21.90 -10.89 12.29
N ALA A 23 -23.03 -11.58 12.51
CA ALA A 23 -23.85 -12.10 11.41
C ALA A 23 -24.68 -11.00 10.72
N SER A 24 -24.95 -9.88 11.41
CA SER A 24 -25.62 -8.70 10.85
C SER A 24 -25.40 -7.46 11.72
N ASP A 25 -25.51 -6.26 11.13
CA ASP A 25 -25.48 -4.99 11.86
C ASP A 25 -26.59 -4.87 12.92
N SER A 26 -27.65 -5.67 12.83
CA SER A 26 -28.79 -5.66 13.75
C SER A 26 -28.72 -6.74 14.84
N ASP A 27 -27.74 -7.64 14.82
CA ASP A 27 -27.60 -8.70 15.82
C ASP A 27 -27.01 -8.16 17.12
N ILE A 28 -27.91 -7.74 18.00
CA ILE A 28 -27.65 -7.24 19.35
C ILE A 28 -26.97 -8.29 20.24
N ILE A 29 -27.07 -9.58 19.90
CA ILE A 29 -26.71 -10.72 20.78
C ILE A 29 -25.19 -10.95 20.86
N PHE A 30 -24.40 -10.53 19.87
CA PHE A 30 -22.94 -10.71 19.83
C PHE A 30 -22.14 -9.41 19.93
N ARG A 31 -22.76 -8.34 20.44
CA ARG A 31 -22.08 -7.05 20.56
C ARG A 31 -21.13 -7.04 21.75
N CYS A 32 -19.83 -7.19 21.46
CA CYS A 32 -18.78 -7.13 22.47
C CYS A 32 -18.39 -5.67 22.69
N THR A 33 -18.29 -5.24 23.94
CA THR A 33 -17.69 -3.94 24.23
C THR A 33 -16.18 -4.05 24.06
N ARG A 34 -15.53 -2.92 23.82
CA ARG A 34 -14.07 -2.77 23.84
C ARG A 34 -13.42 -3.44 25.05
N GLY A 35 -13.95 -3.18 26.25
CA GLY A 35 -13.47 -3.80 27.49
C GLY A 35 -13.61 -5.32 27.52
N HIS A 36 -14.73 -5.88 27.04
CA HIS A 36 -14.91 -7.34 26.95
C HIS A 36 -13.89 -7.98 25.99
N ILE A 37 -13.61 -7.32 24.86
CA ILE A 37 -12.60 -7.82 23.90
C ILE A 37 -11.21 -7.83 24.54
N LEU A 38 -10.78 -6.76 25.22
CA LEU A 38 -9.47 -6.75 25.87
C LEU A 38 -9.37 -7.81 26.98
N ALA A 39 -10.39 -7.94 27.82
CA ALA A 39 -10.43 -8.94 28.88
C ALA A 39 -10.38 -10.38 28.34
N LEU A 40 -11.04 -10.63 27.20
CA LEU A 40 -10.96 -11.91 26.49
C LEU A 40 -9.54 -12.16 25.98
N LEU A 41 -8.95 -11.19 25.27
CA LEU A 41 -7.63 -11.34 24.65
C LEU A 41 -6.51 -11.50 25.69
N ASP A 42 -6.57 -10.79 26.81
CA ASP A 42 -5.59 -10.89 27.91
C ASP A 42 -5.53 -12.32 28.50
N ARG A 43 -6.63 -13.07 28.40
CA ARG A 43 -6.74 -14.46 28.89
C ARG A 43 -6.34 -15.51 27.87
N LEU A 44 -5.99 -15.12 26.64
CA LEU A 44 -5.62 -16.01 25.56
C LEU A 44 -4.14 -15.83 25.16
N PRO A 45 -3.18 -16.12 26.06
CA PRO A 45 -1.75 -15.89 25.80
C PRO A 45 -1.17 -16.79 24.71
N ARG A 46 -1.89 -17.87 24.33
CA ARG A 46 -1.49 -18.81 23.28
C ARG A 46 -2.07 -18.49 21.91
N LEU A 47 -2.82 -17.39 21.80
CA LEU A 47 -3.49 -17.03 20.56
C LEU A 47 -2.47 -16.74 19.46
N GLN A 48 -2.64 -17.42 18.33
CA GLN A 48 -1.82 -17.28 17.13
C GLN A 48 -2.58 -16.59 16.00
N VAL A 49 -3.89 -16.83 15.91
CA VAL A 49 -4.76 -16.24 14.89
C VAL A 49 -5.91 -15.51 15.58
N LEU A 50 -6.08 -14.22 15.25
CA LEU A 50 -7.20 -13.40 15.69
C LEU A 50 -7.91 -12.81 14.47
N GLU A 51 -9.19 -13.13 14.30
CA GLU A 51 -10.05 -12.54 13.29
C GLU A 51 -11.26 -11.88 13.95
N LEU A 52 -11.44 -10.58 13.72
CA LEU A 52 -12.57 -9.79 14.21
C LEU A 52 -13.28 -9.12 13.03
N ASP A 53 -14.53 -9.51 12.78
CA ASP A 53 -15.36 -8.99 11.70
C ASP A 53 -16.62 -8.34 12.26
N ASN A 54 -16.61 -7.01 12.31
CA ASN A 54 -17.69 -6.13 12.78
C ASN A 54 -18.22 -6.48 14.17
N THR A 55 -17.35 -6.99 15.06
CA THR A 55 -17.73 -7.48 16.39
C THR A 55 -17.52 -6.48 17.53
N ILE A 56 -16.72 -5.45 17.30
CA ILE A 56 -16.38 -4.44 18.31
C ILE A 56 -17.44 -3.35 18.26
N HIS A 57 -17.98 -2.98 19.42
CA HIS A 57 -18.87 -1.83 19.53
C HIS A 57 -18.39 -0.85 20.59
N HIS A 58 -18.37 0.42 20.21
CA HIS A 58 -18.22 1.54 21.13
C HIS A 58 -19.58 1.88 21.78
N LEU A 59 -19.70 1.66 23.08
CA LEU A 59 -20.82 2.17 23.88
C LEU A 59 -20.43 3.54 24.42
N SER A 60 -21.10 4.60 23.95
CA SER A 60 -20.86 6.01 24.31
C SER A 60 -21.14 6.38 25.79
N LEU A 61 -21.37 5.41 26.67
CA LEU A 61 -21.70 5.67 28.07
C LEU A 61 -20.45 5.61 28.93
N GLU A 62 -19.86 6.78 29.22
CA GLU A 62 -18.98 7.09 30.36
C GLU A 62 -17.95 6.01 30.75
N SER A 63 -17.53 5.14 29.84
CA SER A 63 -16.55 4.11 30.16
C SER A 63 -15.20 4.79 30.17
N THR A 64 -14.53 4.81 31.32
CA THR A 64 -13.08 4.99 31.38
C THR A 64 -12.46 3.87 30.56
N GLU A 65 -12.24 4.11 29.28
CA GLU A 65 -11.48 3.21 28.41
C GLU A 65 -10.12 3.02 29.07
N SER A 66 -9.77 1.77 29.34
CA SER A 66 -8.52 1.44 30.00
C SER A 66 -7.40 1.53 28.97
N ASP A 67 -6.37 2.33 29.24
CA ASP A 67 -5.11 2.39 28.46
C ASP A 67 -4.28 1.10 28.53
N HIS A 68 -4.90 -0.02 28.89
CA HIS A 68 -4.23 -1.29 29.08
C HIS A 68 -3.87 -1.92 27.74
N LEU A 69 -2.57 -2.02 27.48
CA LEU A 69 -2.03 -2.74 26.33
C LEU A 69 -2.04 -4.24 26.60
N VAL A 70 -2.78 -5.00 25.78
CA VAL A 70 -2.81 -6.45 25.82
C VAL A 70 -1.65 -7.01 25.01
N SER A 71 -0.86 -7.88 25.64
CA SER A 71 0.27 -8.56 24.99
C SER A 71 -0.16 -9.93 24.48
N LEU A 72 -0.04 -10.15 23.16
CA LEU A 72 -0.29 -11.43 22.51
C LEU A 72 1.03 -11.94 21.90
N PRO A 73 1.94 -12.53 22.70
CA PRO A 73 3.32 -12.79 22.29
C PRO A 73 3.45 -13.86 21.19
N LEU A 74 2.42 -14.69 21.00
CA LEU A 74 2.40 -15.73 19.96
C LEU A 74 1.52 -15.37 18.77
N LEU A 75 0.99 -14.14 18.71
CA LEU A 75 0.10 -13.73 17.64
C LEU A 75 0.88 -13.66 16.32
N GLN A 76 0.49 -14.51 15.38
CA GLN A 76 1.06 -14.60 14.05
C GLN A 76 0.17 -13.88 13.03
N SER A 77 -1.15 -13.97 13.16
CA SER A 77 -2.09 -13.41 12.19
C SER A 77 -3.16 -12.58 12.88
N LEU A 78 -3.33 -11.34 12.40
CA LEU A 78 -4.39 -10.42 12.82
C LEU A 78 -5.20 -10.00 11.61
N ARG A 79 -6.51 -10.30 11.64
CA ARG A 79 -7.48 -9.83 10.65
C ARG A 79 -8.59 -9.02 11.31
N VAL A 80 -8.80 -7.80 10.84
CA VAL A 80 -9.80 -6.87 11.39
C VAL A 80 -10.61 -6.30 10.24
N ILE A 81 -11.93 -6.42 10.31
CA ILE A 81 -12.88 -5.77 9.40
C ILE A 81 -13.84 -5.00 10.30
N ALA A 82 -13.70 -3.68 10.36
CA ALA A 82 -14.52 -2.86 11.27
C ALA A 82 -14.58 -1.39 10.84
N GLY A 83 -15.39 -0.61 11.56
CA GLY A 83 -15.36 0.85 11.50
C GLY A 83 -14.01 1.44 11.90
N ALA A 84 -13.76 2.68 11.47
CA ALA A 84 -12.52 3.40 11.76
C ALA A 84 -12.23 3.50 13.26
N SER A 85 -13.24 3.85 14.07
CA SER A 85 -13.08 4.00 15.52
C SER A 85 -12.54 2.72 16.17
N ASP A 86 -13.13 1.58 15.82
CA ASP A 86 -12.86 0.30 16.46
C ASP A 86 -11.55 -0.33 15.98
N SER A 87 -11.25 -0.17 14.69
CA SER A 87 -9.97 -0.62 14.11
C SER A 87 -8.79 0.12 14.75
N MET A 88 -8.87 1.46 14.85
CA MET A 88 -7.83 2.27 15.48
C MET A 88 -7.67 1.93 16.96
N TRP A 89 -8.78 1.84 17.69
CA TRP A 89 -8.76 1.47 19.10
C TRP A 89 -8.07 0.13 19.32
N LEU A 90 -8.42 -0.90 18.55
CA LEU A 90 -7.86 -2.24 18.72
C LEU A 90 -6.35 -2.23 18.48
N VAL A 91 -5.89 -1.61 17.39
CA VAL A 91 -4.46 -1.53 17.04
C VAL A 91 -3.65 -0.82 18.12
N GLN A 92 -4.22 0.21 18.76
CA GLN A 92 -3.56 0.95 19.84
C GLN A 92 -3.44 0.14 21.15
N HIS A 93 -4.29 -0.87 21.35
CA HIS A 93 -4.34 -1.66 22.58
C HIS A 93 -3.72 -3.05 22.43
N LEU A 94 -3.16 -3.40 21.27
CA LEU A 94 -2.48 -4.67 21.02
C LEU A 94 -0.97 -4.48 20.82
N SER A 95 -0.17 -5.38 21.40
CA SER A 95 1.26 -5.47 21.08
C SER A 95 1.49 -6.37 19.87
N LEU A 96 1.85 -5.79 18.71
CA LEU A 96 1.95 -6.49 17.42
C LEU A 96 3.39 -6.82 16.98
N ARG A 97 4.33 -6.97 17.92
CA ARG A 97 5.78 -7.04 17.61
C ARG A 97 6.25 -8.31 16.89
N SER A 98 5.45 -9.37 16.86
CA SER A 98 5.83 -10.69 16.32
C SER A 98 4.90 -11.18 15.23
N LEU A 99 4.21 -10.25 14.57
CA LEU A 99 3.16 -10.54 13.62
C LEU A 99 3.74 -10.98 12.26
N ALA A 100 3.26 -12.11 11.76
CA ALA A 100 3.59 -12.60 10.42
C ALA A 100 2.61 -12.08 9.36
N ASP A 101 1.33 -11.96 9.70
CA ASP A 101 0.26 -11.54 8.78
C ASP A 101 -0.64 -10.47 9.41
N LEU A 102 -0.85 -9.36 8.70
CA LEU A 102 -1.77 -8.28 9.10
C LEU A 102 -2.75 -7.94 7.99
N HIS A 103 -4.05 -8.07 8.25
CA HIS A 103 -5.11 -7.64 7.34
C HIS A 103 -6.08 -6.71 8.08
N ILE A 104 -6.12 -5.44 7.71
CA ILE A 104 -7.05 -4.47 8.29
C ILE A 104 -7.90 -3.86 7.18
N THR A 105 -9.20 -4.11 7.21
CA THR A 105 -10.20 -3.44 6.37
C THR A 105 -10.99 -2.46 7.23
N VAL A 106 -10.92 -1.18 6.88
CA VAL A 106 -11.53 -0.08 7.61
C VAL A 106 -12.59 0.60 6.76
N ALA A 107 -13.81 0.68 7.28
CA ALA A 107 -14.81 1.60 6.75
C ALA A 107 -14.50 3.04 7.22
N GLN A 108 -14.28 3.94 6.28
CA GLN A 108 -14.12 5.38 6.51
C GLN A 108 -15.48 5.95 6.95
N GLU A 109 -15.62 6.13 8.26
CA GLU A 109 -16.79 6.72 8.90
C GLU A 109 -16.58 8.24 9.08
N SER A 110 -16.69 8.73 10.31
CA SER A 110 -16.52 10.14 10.72
C SER A 110 -15.06 10.61 10.81
N PHE A 111 -14.10 9.71 10.57
CA PHE A 111 -12.68 10.01 10.70
C PHE A 111 -12.07 10.42 9.36
N SER A 112 -11.15 11.38 9.39
CA SER A 112 -10.36 11.70 8.21
C SER A 112 -9.42 10.53 7.87
N PRO A 113 -9.16 10.25 6.57
CA PRO A 113 -8.20 9.23 6.17
C PRO A 113 -6.83 9.41 6.83
N LYS A 114 -6.41 10.68 6.97
CA LYS A 114 -5.21 11.07 7.70
C LYS A 114 -5.18 10.47 9.11
N ALA A 115 -6.20 10.74 9.92
CA ALA A 115 -6.26 10.28 11.31
C ALA A 115 -6.22 8.75 11.41
N ILE A 116 -6.91 8.06 10.50
CA ILE A 116 -6.93 6.59 10.44
C ILE A 116 -5.51 6.05 10.19
N CYS A 117 -4.82 6.60 9.19
CA CYS A 117 -3.48 6.13 8.82
C CYS A 117 -2.44 6.43 9.91
N THR A 118 -2.50 7.62 10.52
CA THR A 118 -1.64 7.97 11.66
C THR A 118 -1.84 7.00 12.83
N ALA A 119 -3.09 6.63 13.14
CA ALA A 119 -3.41 5.74 14.25
C ALA A 119 -2.98 4.28 13.99
N ILE A 120 -3.09 3.80 12.74
CA ILE A 120 -2.73 2.43 12.38
C ILE A 120 -1.23 2.27 12.11
N ARG A 121 -0.50 3.36 11.81
CA ARG A 121 0.95 3.35 11.51
C ARG A 121 1.78 2.44 12.42
N PRO A 122 1.62 2.45 13.76
CA PRO A 122 2.43 1.59 14.63
C PRO A 122 2.31 0.09 14.33
N ALA A 123 1.19 -0.37 13.77
CA ALA A 123 1.03 -1.76 13.34
C ALA A 123 1.94 -2.12 12.16
N PHE A 124 2.23 -1.16 11.28
CA PHE A 124 3.10 -1.39 10.12
C PHE A 124 4.57 -1.50 10.52
N ALA A 125 4.98 -1.00 11.69
CA ALA A 125 6.36 -1.03 12.16
C ALA A 125 6.93 -2.46 12.24
N ALA A 126 6.07 -3.47 12.48
CA ALA A 126 6.46 -4.88 12.53
C ALA A 126 7.04 -5.40 11.20
N PHE A 127 6.68 -4.78 10.07
CA PHE A 127 7.07 -5.20 8.73
C PHE A 127 8.25 -4.40 8.13
N THR A 128 8.88 -3.55 8.94
CA THR A 128 10.01 -2.70 8.53
C THR A 128 11.37 -3.36 8.75
N GLN A 129 12.39 -2.92 8.02
CA GLN A 129 13.76 -3.47 8.14
C GLN A 129 14.34 -3.35 9.55
N ALA A 130 14.02 -2.28 10.27
CA ALA A 130 14.55 -2.03 11.61
C ALA A 130 14.09 -3.07 12.65
N HIS A 131 13.05 -3.86 12.34
CA HIS A 131 12.31 -4.62 13.35
C HIS A 131 12.05 -6.10 12.99
N HIS A 132 12.48 -6.63 11.84
CA HIS A 132 12.05 -7.97 11.41
C HIS A 132 13.15 -8.89 10.87
N LEU A 133 12.87 -10.20 10.90
CA LEU A 133 13.69 -11.28 10.30
C LEU A 133 13.48 -11.37 8.77
N ASP A 134 12.25 -11.13 8.32
CA ASP A 134 11.82 -11.15 6.91
C ASP A 134 11.08 -9.84 6.56
N PRO A 135 11.78 -8.74 6.29
CA PRO A 135 11.16 -7.45 5.99
C PRO A 135 10.44 -7.43 4.64
N LEU A 136 9.57 -6.44 4.43
CA LEU A 136 8.89 -6.26 3.14
C LEU A 136 9.89 -6.08 1.99
N GLN A 137 9.70 -6.87 0.93
CA GLN A 137 10.45 -6.78 -0.32
C GLN A 137 9.61 -6.17 -1.47
N ALA A 138 8.30 -6.17 -1.30
CA ALA A 138 7.34 -5.80 -2.33
C ALA A 138 6.20 -4.98 -1.73
N LEU A 139 5.82 -3.88 -2.39
CA LEU A 139 4.75 -2.99 -1.97
C LEU A 139 3.82 -2.70 -3.15
N HIS A 140 2.52 -2.79 -2.90
CA HIS A 140 1.47 -2.42 -3.84
C HIS A 140 0.57 -1.37 -3.20
N VAL A 141 0.33 -0.28 -3.93
CA VAL A 141 -0.59 0.78 -3.54
C VAL A 141 -1.62 0.95 -4.66
N ARG A 142 -2.90 0.77 -4.34
CA ARG A 142 -4.01 1.02 -5.25
C ARG A 142 -4.89 2.13 -4.70
N THR A 143 -5.12 3.15 -5.52
CA THR A 143 -6.00 4.27 -5.19
C THR A 143 -7.19 4.32 -6.16
N SER A 144 -8.39 4.45 -5.60
CA SER A 144 -9.61 4.68 -6.35
C SER A 144 -10.48 5.77 -5.71
N SER A 145 -11.63 6.04 -6.32
CA SER A 145 -12.58 7.04 -5.83
C SER A 145 -13.21 6.74 -4.48
N ASN A 146 -13.20 5.48 -4.05
CA ASN A 146 -13.87 5.03 -2.84
C ASN A 146 -13.04 4.02 -2.03
N ARG A 147 -11.79 3.80 -2.43
CA ARG A 147 -10.96 2.76 -1.86
C ARG A 147 -9.47 3.12 -1.96
N LEU A 148 -8.75 2.83 -0.90
CA LEU A 148 -7.29 2.77 -0.89
C LEU A 148 -6.91 1.37 -0.41
N ASP A 149 -6.11 0.67 -1.21
CA ASP A 149 -5.50 -0.60 -0.81
C ASP A 149 -3.98 -0.43 -0.74
N ILE A 150 -3.39 -0.89 0.35
CA ILE A 150 -1.96 -0.99 0.53
C ILE A 150 -1.65 -2.42 0.91
N ALA A 151 -0.88 -3.13 0.09
CA ALA A 151 -0.51 -4.52 0.33
C ALA A 151 1.00 -4.71 0.23
N GLY A 152 1.53 -5.63 1.04
CA GLY A 152 2.96 -5.91 1.10
C GLY A 152 3.27 -7.40 1.14
N TRP A 153 4.42 -7.76 0.56
CA TRP A 153 4.95 -9.13 0.55
C TRP A 153 6.41 -9.14 1.01
N ASN A 154 6.81 -10.23 1.66
CA ASN A 154 8.19 -10.51 2.05
C ASN A 154 8.99 -11.21 0.93
N THR A 155 8.37 -11.52 -0.22
CA THR A 155 9.00 -12.13 -1.39
C THR A 155 8.84 -11.25 -2.63
N LEU A 156 9.60 -11.58 -3.68
CA LEU A 156 9.55 -10.90 -4.98
C LEU A 156 8.66 -11.62 -6.00
N ASP A 157 8.28 -12.87 -5.71
CA ASP A 157 7.65 -13.80 -6.65
C ASP A 157 6.14 -13.51 -6.85
N CYS A 158 5.56 -12.61 -6.04
CA CYS A 158 4.18 -12.13 -6.15
C CYS A 158 3.86 -11.34 -7.44
N PHE A 159 4.85 -11.16 -8.33
CA PHE A 159 4.71 -10.35 -9.55
C PHE A 159 4.94 -11.12 -10.86
N GLU A 160 5.19 -12.44 -10.85
CA GLU A 160 5.33 -13.20 -12.10
C GLU A 160 3.99 -13.38 -12.85
N ASN A 161 2.87 -13.22 -12.16
CA ASN A 161 1.54 -13.29 -12.79
C ASN A 161 1.00 -11.88 -13.07
N ARG A 162 0.85 -11.58 -14.36
CA ARG A 162 0.07 -10.45 -14.89
C ARG A 162 -1.24 -10.35 -14.13
N TYR A 163 -1.42 -9.23 -13.42
CA TYR A 163 -2.62 -8.90 -12.64
C TYR A 163 -3.11 -10.04 -11.73
N VAL A 164 -2.54 -10.15 -10.53
CA VAL A 164 -3.20 -10.90 -9.44
C VAL A 164 -4.24 -9.98 -8.78
N PRO A 165 -5.54 -10.31 -8.81
CA PRO A 165 -6.54 -9.58 -8.06
C PRO A 165 -6.20 -9.58 -6.56
N PRO A 166 -6.52 -8.53 -5.80
CA PRO A 166 -6.19 -8.39 -4.38
C PRO A 166 -6.59 -9.59 -3.49
N ASN A 167 -7.48 -10.46 -3.98
CA ASN A 167 -8.04 -11.57 -3.23
C ASN A 167 -7.39 -12.94 -3.55
N LYS A 168 -6.31 -13.00 -4.35
CA LYS A 168 -5.71 -14.26 -4.84
C LYS A 168 -4.29 -14.56 -4.34
N GLU A 169 -3.63 -13.68 -3.60
CA GLU A 169 -2.33 -13.95 -2.97
C GLU A 169 -2.33 -13.61 -1.47
N THR A 170 -1.57 -14.41 -0.72
CA THR A 170 -1.31 -14.28 0.72
C THR A 170 -0.31 -13.15 0.97
N SER A 171 -0.74 -11.90 0.81
CA SER A 171 0.05 -10.79 1.29
C SER A 171 0.26 -10.96 2.80
N VAL A 172 1.50 -10.75 3.26
CA VAL A 172 1.80 -10.73 4.70
C VAL A 172 1.24 -9.46 5.36
N PHE A 173 0.87 -8.49 4.52
CA PHE A 173 0.35 -7.21 4.93
C PHE A 173 -0.72 -6.74 3.94
N GLU A 174 -1.86 -6.30 4.47
CA GLU A 174 -2.93 -5.65 3.73
C GLU A 174 -3.67 -4.63 4.61
N PHE A 175 -3.76 -3.41 4.11
CA PHE A 175 -4.58 -2.34 4.66
C PHE A 175 -5.54 -1.84 3.58
N VAL A 176 -6.82 -1.92 3.85
CA VAL A 176 -7.90 -1.48 2.96
C VAL A 176 -8.71 -0.41 3.66
N LEU A 177 -8.77 0.79 3.09
CA LEU A 177 -9.66 1.85 3.53
C LEU A 177 -10.77 2.03 2.50
N THR A 178 -12.03 1.79 2.89
CA THR A 178 -13.21 1.93 2.03
C THR A 178 -14.08 3.11 2.47
N GLY A 179 -14.59 3.90 1.55
CA GLY A 179 -15.55 4.98 1.83
C GLY A 179 -15.47 6.09 0.77
N PRO A 180 -16.38 7.08 0.77
CA PRO A 180 -16.40 8.11 -0.25
C PRO A 180 -15.14 9.01 -0.16
N LEU A 181 -14.08 8.64 -0.86
CA LEU A 181 -12.90 9.48 -1.10
C LEU A 181 -13.18 10.55 -2.17
N LEU A 182 -14.46 10.86 -2.44
CA LEU A 182 -14.93 11.74 -3.52
C LEU A 182 -14.67 13.23 -3.24
N HIS A 183 -14.35 13.60 -2.00
CA HIS A 183 -13.96 14.97 -1.60
C HIS A 183 -12.55 15.04 -1.00
N VAL A 184 -11.77 14.01 -1.21
CA VAL A 184 -10.37 13.92 -0.81
C VAL A 184 -9.61 14.77 -1.81
N ASP A 185 -9.26 16.00 -1.39
CA ASP A 185 -8.32 16.87 -2.09
C ASP A 185 -7.07 16.05 -2.48
N MET A 186 -6.42 16.40 -3.60
CA MET A 186 -5.24 15.66 -4.09
C MET A 186 -4.14 15.57 -3.02
N ASP A 187 -4.08 16.56 -2.14
CA ASP A 187 -3.21 16.58 -0.95
C ASP A 187 -3.45 15.42 0.02
N VAL A 188 -4.67 14.91 0.13
CA VAL A 188 -5.02 13.91 1.14
C VAL A 188 -4.51 12.52 0.78
N GLN A 189 -4.41 12.15 -0.50
CA GLN A 189 -3.78 10.87 -0.90
C GLN A 189 -2.29 10.84 -0.57
N ALA A 190 -1.59 11.94 -0.88
CA ALA A 190 -0.19 12.10 -0.50
C ALA A 190 -0.01 12.06 1.03
N VAL A 191 -0.88 12.74 1.77
CA VAL A 191 -0.89 12.72 3.23
C VAL A 191 -1.17 11.33 3.79
N ILE A 192 -2.06 10.54 3.21
CA ILE A 192 -2.33 9.17 3.68
C ILE A 192 -1.06 8.32 3.61
N LEU A 193 -0.36 8.34 2.48
CA LEU A 193 0.83 7.52 2.29
C LEU A 193 2.03 8.03 3.10
N GLU A 194 2.18 9.35 3.24
CA GLU A 194 3.13 9.96 4.18
C GLU A 194 2.81 9.56 5.62
N GLU A 195 1.54 9.57 6.00
CA GLU A 195 1.12 9.16 7.33
C GLU A 195 1.13 7.64 7.53
N THR A 196 1.31 6.87 6.46
CA THR A 196 1.50 5.42 6.52
C THR A 196 2.99 5.10 6.64
N PHE A 197 3.84 5.73 5.82
CA PHE A 197 5.23 5.32 5.60
C PHE A 197 6.31 6.35 5.93
N GLY A 198 5.98 7.63 6.16
CA GLY A 198 6.93 8.75 6.24
C GLY A 198 7.99 8.69 7.35
N SER A 199 7.96 7.66 8.19
CA SER A 199 8.95 7.36 9.22
C SER A 199 9.27 5.86 9.36
N LEU A 200 8.78 5.03 8.45
CA LEU A 200 8.97 3.59 8.49
C LEU A 200 10.18 3.20 7.64
N ASP A 201 11.02 2.31 8.16
CA ASP A 201 12.19 1.82 7.43
C ASP A 201 11.79 0.77 6.39
N ILE A 202 11.40 1.25 5.21
CA ILE A 202 11.00 0.43 4.05
C ILE A 202 12.12 0.28 3.02
N ARG A 203 13.38 0.49 3.40
CA ARG A 203 14.56 0.36 2.51
C ARG A 203 14.80 -1.05 1.98
N GLY A 204 14.01 -2.03 2.40
CA GLY A 204 14.02 -3.40 1.87
C GLY A 204 13.15 -3.60 0.65
N VAL A 205 12.26 -2.65 0.35
CA VAL A 205 11.34 -2.76 -0.76
C VAL A 205 12.12 -2.65 -2.07
N LYS A 206 12.11 -3.73 -2.84
CA LYS A 206 12.75 -3.85 -4.16
C LYS A 206 11.74 -3.74 -5.31
N LYS A 207 10.48 -4.06 -5.05
CA LYS A 207 9.39 -3.95 -6.05
C LYS A 207 8.30 -3.02 -5.55
N LEU A 208 7.99 -2.01 -6.35
CA LEU A 208 6.92 -1.06 -6.07
C LEU A 208 5.89 -1.11 -7.19
N ARG A 209 4.62 -1.33 -6.83
CA ARG A 209 3.49 -1.20 -7.75
C ARG A 209 2.57 -0.10 -7.29
N HIS A 210 2.20 0.77 -8.22
CA HIS A 210 1.21 1.80 -7.99
C HIS A 210 0.11 1.71 -9.04
N TRP A 211 -1.14 1.64 -8.58
CA TRP A 211 -2.33 1.57 -9.42
C TRP A 211 -3.24 2.74 -9.09
N SER A 212 -3.57 3.55 -10.09
CA SER A 212 -4.54 4.65 -9.95
C SER A 212 -5.73 4.43 -10.89
N GLU A 213 -6.95 4.59 -10.37
CA GLU A 213 -8.20 4.62 -11.17
C GLU A 213 -8.70 6.06 -11.44
N LYS A 214 -7.92 7.07 -11.04
CA LYS A 214 -8.21 8.51 -11.26
C LYS A 214 -7.07 9.19 -12.01
N GLU A 215 -7.36 10.34 -12.61
CA GLU A 215 -6.33 11.25 -13.14
C GLU A 215 -5.25 11.46 -12.06
N TYR A 216 -4.03 11.08 -12.39
CA TYR A 216 -2.85 11.31 -11.57
C TYR A 216 -2.65 12.82 -11.36
N GLY A 217 -2.99 13.34 -10.18
CA GLY A 217 -2.41 14.58 -9.67
C GLY A 217 -1.27 14.26 -8.71
N GLU A 218 -0.67 15.31 -8.13
CA GLU A 218 0.53 15.23 -7.27
C GLU A 218 0.50 13.99 -6.37
N THR A 219 1.54 13.18 -6.50
CA THR A 219 1.60 11.88 -5.82
C THR A 219 2.43 11.99 -4.55
N TRP A 220 2.27 11.03 -3.66
CA TRP A 220 3.19 10.81 -2.54
C TRP A 220 4.68 10.70 -2.97
N LEU A 221 4.94 10.41 -4.25
CA LEU A 221 6.27 10.46 -4.86
C LEU A 221 6.81 11.91 -5.01
N ASP A 222 6.12 12.93 -4.50
CA ASP A 222 6.67 14.30 -4.36
C ASP A 222 7.31 14.54 -2.97
N ARG A 223 7.28 13.54 -2.07
CA ARG A 223 7.83 13.63 -0.70
C ARG A 223 9.19 12.96 -0.57
N SER A 224 10.25 13.76 -0.46
CA SER A 224 11.65 13.29 -0.40
C SER A 224 11.89 12.19 0.65
N SER A 225 11.27 12.27 1.83
CA SER A 225 11.46 11.32 2.93
C SER A 225 11.00 9.89 2.60
N ILE A 226 9.89 9.74 1.88
CA ILE A 226 9.38 8.42 1.46
C ILE A 226 10.28 7.85 0.37
N LEU A 227 10.75 8.71 -0.54
CA LEU A 227 11.53 8.31 -1.70
C LEU A 227 12.96 7.91 -1.35
N GLU A 228 13.56 8.58 -0.36
CA GLU A 228 14.82 8.16 0.25
C GLU A 228 14.70 6.74 0.86
N SER A 229 13.55 6.46 1.47
CA SER A 229 13.24 5.15 2.05
C SER A 229 13.01 4.06 1.00
N LEU A 230 12.81 4.41 -0.27
CA LEU A 230 12.62 3.49 -1.39
C LEU A 230 13.86 3.35 -2.29
N SER A 231 15.05 3.62 -1.74
CA SER A 231 16.31 3.60 -2.49
C SER A 231 16.71 2.22 -3.06
N ALA A 232 16.21 1.13 -2.47
CA ALA A 232 16.47 -0.23 -2.94
C ALA A 232 15.51 -0.72 -4.04
N VAL A 233 14.52 0.08 -4.45
CA VAL A 233 13.58 -0.33 -5.50
C VAL A 233 14.33 -0.55 -6.81
N GLU A 234 14.21 -1.78 -7.31
CA GLU A 234 14.78 -2.27 -8.56
C GLU A 234 13.73 -2.26 -9.68
N ASP A 235 12.48 -2.62 -9.37
CA ASP A 235 11.42 -2.71 -10.35
C ASP A 235 10.21 -1.86 -9.92
N VAL A 236 9.71 -1.01 -10.82
CA VAL A 236 8.51 -0.20 -10.63
C VAL A 236 7.46 -0.59 -11.66
N CYS A 237 6.22 -0.81 -11.21
CA CYS A 237 5.06 -0.96 -12.08
C CYS A 237 4.06 0.17 -11.79
N ILE A 238 3.72 0.95 -12.81
CA ILE A 238 2.76 2.04 -12.75
C ILE A 238 1.58 1.70 -13.64
N CYS A 239 0.38 1.67 -13.07
CA CYS A 239 -0.85 1.53 -13.82
C CYS A 239 -1.72 2.77 -13.66
N ASP A 240 -2.22 3.27 -14.78
CA ASP A 240 -3.19 4.37 -14.85
C ASP A 240 -4.44 3.89 -15.60
N ASP A 241 -5.38 3.30 -14.87
CA ASP A 241 -6.71 2.95 -15.40
C ASP A 241 -7.68 4.12 -15.19
N SER A 242 -7.21 5.35 -15.40
CA SER A 242 -8.13 6.47 -15.45
C SER A 242 -9.07 6.29 -16.64
N LEU A 243 -10.37 6.49 -16.40
CA LEU A 243 -11.42 6.60 -17.43
C LEU A 243 -11.16 7.72 -18.46
N ALA A 244 -9.97 8.32 -18.48
CA ALA A 244 -9.43 9.26 -19.46
C ALA A 244 -9.47 8.73 -20.91
N ARG A 245 -9.80 7.44 -21.14
CA ARG A 245 -10.27 6.95 -22.45
C ARG A 245 -11.47 7.74 -23.00
N MET A 246 -12.25 8.43 -22.16
CA MET A 246 -13.52 9.08 -22.57
C MET A 246 -13.60 10.61 -22.39
N ALA A 247 -12.63 11.27 -21.77
CA ALA A 247 -12.67 12.72 -21.56
C ALA A 247 -11.73 13.45 -22.53
N PRO A 248 -12.24 14.30 -23.44
CA PRO A 248 -11.40 15.25 -24.16
C PRO A 248 -10.99 16.35 -23.17
N THR A 249 -9.73 16.80 -23.22
CA THR A 249 -9.28 18.16 -22.82
C THR A 249 -8.83 18.51 -21.38
N SER A 250 -8.60 17.58 -20.45
CA SER A 250 -7.76 17.93 -19.28
C SER A 250 -6.28 17.97 -19.70
N VAL A 251 -5.57 19.04 -19.35
CA VAL A 251 -4.14 19.24 -19.60
C VAL A 251 -3.39 18.03 -19.04
N ARG A 252 -2.93 17.15 -19.93
CA ARG A 252 -2.31 15.85 -19.60
C ARG A 252 -0.90 16.07 -19.08
N ARG A 253 -0.77 16.56 -17.85
CA ARG A 253 0.52 16.63 -17.17
C ARG A 253 1.21 15.25 -17.21
N PRO A 254 2.56 15.22 -17.23
CA PRO A 254 3.27 13.96 -17.13
C PRO A 254 2.85 13.20 -15.88
N LEU A 255 2.82 11.86 -15.97
CA LEU A 255 2.62 11.01 -14.80
C LEU A 255 3.58 11.45 -13.69
N PRO A 256 3.11 11.65 -12.44
CA PRO A 256 3.94 12.13 -11.34
C PRO A 256 5.20 11.30 -11.09
N PHE A 257 5.17 9.97 -11.27
CA PHE A 257 6.38 9.14 -11.23
C PHE A 257 7.40 9.56 -12.31
N VAL A 258 6.92 9.84 -13.52
CA VAL A 258 7.76 10.29 -14.64
C VAL A 258 8.26 11.71 -14.42
N ASP A 259 7.37 12.63 -14.04
CA ASP A 259 7.72 14.01 -13.72
C ASP A 259 8.81 14.01 -12.64
N TYR A 260 8.66 13.16 -11.63
CA TYR A 260 9.64 12.99 -10.58
C TYR A 260 11.00 12.47 -11.07
N LEU A 261 11.02 11.41 -11.88
CA LEU A 261 12.25 10.94 -12.52
C LEU A 261 12.90 12.07 -13.34
N SER A 262 12.12 12.86 -14.07
CA SER A 262 12.62 13.99 -14.86
C SER A 262 13.16 15.15 -14.01
N ARG A 263 12.56 15.40 -12.84
CA ARG A 263 13.01 16.42 -11.87
C ARG A 263 14.29 16.00 -11.16
N SER A 264 14.41 14.71 -10.83
CA SER A 264 15.59 14.14 -10.18
C SER A 264 16.87 14.30 -11.01
N VAL A 265 16.72 14.44 -12.33
CA VAL A 265 17.85 14.63 -13.25
C VAL A 265 18.12 16.09 -13.62
N THR A 266 17.21 17.02 -13.33
CA THR A 266 17.31 18.43 -13.74
C THR A 266 17.69 19.40 -12.63
N ARG A 267 17.35 19.12 -11.37
CA ARG A 267 17.57 20.06 -10.26
C ARG A 267 18.88 19.81 -9.49
N LEU A 268 19.95 20.51 -9.90
CA LEU A 268 21.09 20.84 -9.03
C LEU A 268 20.65 21.99 -8.10
N PRO A 269 20.77 21.90 -6.75
CA PRO A 269 21.97 21.44 -6.05
C PRO A 269 21.72 20.36 -4.97
N TYR A 270 20.61 19.63 -5.02
CA TYR A 270 20.36 18.55 -4.06
C TYR A 270 20.83 17.23 -4.66
N ASP A 271 21.84 16.63 -4.02
CA ASP A 271 22.50 15.34 -4.35
C ASP A 271 21.57 14.12 -4.19
N THR A 272 20.26 14.35 -4.11
CA THR A 272 19.25 13.31 -3.89
C THR A 272 18.91 12.65 -5.21
N THR A 273 19.64 11.56 -5.52
CA THR A 273 19.23 10.62 -6.56
C THR A 273 18.13 9.74 -6.01
N PHE A 274 17.02 9.67 -6.72
CA PHE A 274 15.92 8.81 -6.34
C PHE A 274 15.88 7.50 -7.12
N PHE A 275 15.43 6.46 -6.43
CA PHE A 275 15.45 5.09 -6.91
C PHE A 275 16.82 4.70 -7.52
N PRO A 276 17.96 4.90 -6.85
CA PRO A 276 19.28 4.65 -7.44
C PRO A 276 19.46 3.21 -7.95
N SER A 277 18.70 2.25 -7.41
CA SER A 277 18.75 0.83 -7.80
C SER A 277 17.82 0.44 -8.96
N LEU A 278 17.00 1.38 -9.46
CA LEU A 278 15.98 1.13 -10.49
C LEU A 278 16.62 0.57 -11.76
N ARG A 279 16.14 -0.61 -12.17
CA ARG A 279 16.52 -1.30 -13.41
C ARG A 279 15.35 -1.57 -14.35
N ARG A 280 14.12 -1.68 -13.84
CA ARG A 280 12.94 -2.03 -14.63
C ARG A 280 11.78 -1.08 -14.38
N ILE A 281 11.16 -0.60 -15.45
CA ILE A 281 9.94 0.21 -15.42
C ILE A 281 8.87 -0.51 -16.22
N HIS A 282 7.70 -0.74 -15.63
CA HIS A 282 6.55 -1.30 -16.31
C HIS A 282 5.40 -0.29 -16.26
N LEU A 283 4.96 0.19 -17.43
CA LEU A 283 3.83 1.09 -17.58
C LEU A 283 2.63 0.33 -18.13
N VAL A 284 1.51 0.39 -17.43
CA VAL A 284 0.25 -0.28 -17.78
C VAL A 284 -0.83 0.75 -18.05
N GLU A 285 -1.47 0.65 -19.21
CA GLU A 285 -2.57 1.50 -19.66
C GLU A 285 -2.28 3.01 -19.58
N VAL A 286 -1.03 3.43 -19.83
CA VAL A 286 -0.65 4.84 -19.85
C VAL A 286 -0.91 5.44 -21.24
N TYR A 287 -1.59 6.61 -21.30
CA TYR A 287 -2.01 7.25 -22.56
C TYR A 287 -1.50 8.69 -22.77
N SER A 288 -0.49 9.14 -22.02
CA SER A 288 0.03 10.52 -22.08
C SER A 288 1.35 10.58 -22.84
N GLU A 289 1.35 11.19 -24.04
CA GLU A 289 2.57 11.44 -24.84
C GLU A 289 3.59 12.27 -24.07
N GLU A 290 3.14 13.30 -23.33
CA GLU A 290 4.01 14.10 -22.46
C GLU A 290 4.74 13.25 -21.41
N SER A 291 4.11 12.17 -20.93
CA SER A 291 4.74 11.23 -20.01
C SER A 291 5.80 10.36 -20.70
N PHE A 292 5.59 9.99 -21.96
CA PHE A 292 6.61 9.23 -22.68
C PHE A 292 7.83 10.09 -23.00
N ASP A 293 7.63 11.33 -23.43
CA ASP A 293 8.71 12.29 -23.68
C ASP A 293 9.50 12.62 -22.42
N ALA A 294 8.81 12.89 -21.30
CA ALA A 294 9.43 13.18 -20.03
C ALA A 294 10.21 11.96 -19.48
N LEU A 295 9.70 10.74 -19.69
CA LEU A 295 10.39 9.52 -19.30
C LEU A 295 11.65 9.32 -20.14
N LEU A 296 11.54 9.44 -21.46
CA LEU A 296 12.67 9.33 -22.37
C LEU A 296 13.77 10.34 -22.02
N PHE A 297 13.39 11.59 -21.76
CA PHE A 297 14.29 12.62 -21.27
C PHE A 297 14.97 12.21 -19.96
N ALA A 298 14.21 11.73 -18.98
CA ALA A 298 14.74 11.29 -17.69
C ALA A 298 15.76 10.15 -17.84
N LEU A 299 15.44 9.14 -18.66
CA LEU A 299 16.31 7.99 -18.92
C LEU A 299 17.62 8.40 -19.61
N LYS A 300 17.55 9.31 -20.60
CA LYS A 300 18.74 9.86 -21.29
C LYS A 300 19.69 10.55 -20.31
N GLN A 301 19.15 11.38 -19.42
CA GLN A 301 19.98 12.05 -18.42
C GLN A 301 20.54 11.06 -17.40
N ARG A 302 19.70 10.13 -16.92
CA ARG A 302 20.06 9.14 -15.92
C ARG A 302 21.24 8.26 -16.34
N LYS A 303 21.35 7.91 -17.63
CA LYS A 303 22.48 7.15 -18.21
C LYS A 303 23.85 7.79 -17.92
N HIS A 304 23.90 9.11 -17.71
CA HIS A 304 25.12 9.86 -17.47
C HIS A 304 25.33 10.25 -16.00
N GLN A 305 24.39 9.89 -15.11
CA GLN A 305 24.48 10.20 -13.68
C GLN A 305 25.39 9.20 -12.94
N ARG A 306 26.16 9.69 -11.98
CA ARG A 306 27.00 8.85 -11.10
C ARG A 306 26.19 8.38 -9.90
N GLY A 307 26.46 7.15 -9.44
CA GLY A 307 25.79 6.59 -8.24
C GLY A 307 24.39 6.03 -8.51
N VAL A 308 24.05 5.84 -9.79
CA VAL A 308 22.72 5.44 -10.25
C VAL A 308 22.86 4.24 -11.18
N ARG A 309 22.01 3.24 -11.02
CA ARG A 309 21.90 2.12 -11.96
C ARG A 309 21.18 2.57 -13.23
N THR A 310 21.69 2.12 -14.36
CA THR A 310 21.02 2.25 -15.66
C THR A 310 19.75 1.42 -15.68
N VAL A 311 18.68 1.99 -16.24
CA VAL A 311 17.45 1.24 -16.49
C VAL A 311 17.71 0.30 -17.66
N GLU A 312 17.56 -0.99 -17.40
CA GLU A 312 17.82 -2.09 -18.34
C GLU A 312 16.55 -2.38 -19.17
N GLU A 313 15.37 -2.30 -18.56
CA GLU A 313 14.12 -2.76 -19.16
C GLU A 313 12.96 -1.77 -18.97
N VAL A 314 12.25 -1.49 -20.06
CA VAL A 314 10.98 -0.76 -20.03
C VAL A 314 9.91 -1.59 -20.71
N GLU A 315 8.84 -1.92 -19.98
CA GLU A 315 7.68 -2.63 -20.49
C GLU A 315 6.47 -1.70 -20.60
N PHE A 316 5.75 -1.82 -21.70
CA PHE A 316 4.52 -1.09 -22.00
C PHE A 316 3.41 -2.11 -22.25
N GLU A 317 2.43 -2.15 -21.35
CA GLU A 317 1.22 -2.97 -21.46
C GLU A 317 0.02 -2.04 -21.67
N GLY A 318 -0.81 -2.26 -22.68
CA GLY A 318 -2.00 -1.46 -22.98
C GLY A 318 -1.73 0.02 -23.31
N CYS A 319 -0.48 0.41 -23.52
CA CYS A 319 -0.08 1.79 -23.83
C CYS A 319 -0.22 2.08 -25.34
N GLN A 320 -0.65 3.29 -25.70
CA GLN A 320 -0.72 3.72 -27.11
C GLN A 320 0.55 4.45 -27.51
N LEU A 321 1.56 3.70 -27.96
CA LEU A 321 2.83 4.25 -28.44
C LEU A 321 2.96 4.10 -29.96
N GLY A 322 3.43 5.17 -30.62
CA GLY A 322 3.89 5.10 -32.00
C GLY A 322 5.24 4.39 -32.10
N LEU A 323 5.49 3.72 -33.23
CA LEU A 323 6.78 3.03 -33.51
C LEU A 323 7.99 3.96 -33.32
N SER A 324 7.89 5.22 -33.74
CA SER A 324 8.95 6.21 -33.58
C SER A 324 9.32 6.52 -32.13
N VAL A 325 8.38 6.33 -31.19
CA VAL A 325 8.65 6.51 -29.75
C VAL A 325 9.33 5.26 -29.20
N ILE A 326 8.86 4.07 -29.59
CA ILE A 326 9.47 2.78 -29.21
C ILE A 326 10.94 2.72 -29.65
N GLU A 327 11.23 3.12 -30.89
CA GLU A 327 12.61 3.20 -31.40
C GLU A 327 13.49 4.13 -30.56
N GLN A 328 12.96 5.29 -30.15
CA GLN A 328 13.70 6.18 -29.26
C GLN A 328 13.97 5.58 -27.88
N PHE A 329 13.06 4.76 -27.34
CA PHE A 329 13.34 4.03 -26.09
C PHE A 329 14.44 2.97 -26.29
N ASN A 330 14.45 2.24 -27.40
CA ASN A 330 15.51 1.26 -27.73
C ASN A 330 16.91 1.89 -27.84
N GLU A 331 17.02 3.19 -28.12
CA GLU A 331 18.33 3.90 -28.11
C GLU A 331 18.85 4.16 -26.68
N VAL A 332 17.96 4.11 -25.67
CA VAL A 332 18.26 4.58 -24.32
C VAL A 332 18.30 3.44 -23.29
N VAL A 333 17.47 2.41 -23.46
CA VAL A 333 17.39 1.23 -22.59
C VAL A 333 17.70 -0.04 -23.36
N GLU A 334 18.17 -1.09 -22.68
CA GLU A 334 18.64 -2.33 -23.32
C GLU A 334 17.48 -3.16 -23.89
N LYS A 335 16.32 -3.13 -23.23
CA LYS A 335 15.16 -3.92 -23.62
C LYS A 335 13.87 -3.10 -23.52
N VAL A 336 13.13 -3.05 -24.62
CA VAL A 336 11.76 -2.50 -24.65
C VAL A 336 10.77 -3.61 -24.97
N ILE A 337 9.79 -3.81 -24.10
CA ILE A 337 8.68 -4.74 -24.32
C ILE A 337 7.43 -3.92 -24.59
N HIS A 338 6.67 -4.25 -25.63
CA HIS A 338 5.39 -3.62 -25.92
C HIS A 338 4.37 -4.66 -26.37
N ASP A 339 3.25 -4.78 -25.66
CA ASP A 339 2.24 -5.83 -25.87
C ASP A 339 1.48 -5.73 -27.21
N MET A 340 1.27 -4.53 -27.74
CA MET A 340 0.70 -4.36 -29.10
C MET A 340 1.69 -4.58 -30.25
N TYR A 341 2.99 -4.71 -29.98
CA TYR A 341 4.04 -4.97 -30.97
C TYR A 341 4.93 -6.14 -30.52
N PHE A 342 4.37 -7.36 -30.50
CA PHE A 342 5.14 -8.58 -30.35
C PHE A 342 6.10 -8.75 -31.54
N GLY A 343 7.33 -8.24 -31.43
CA GLY A 343 8.34 -8.37 -32.48
C GLY A 343 9.44 -7.30 -32.50
N ALA A 344 9.42 -6.30 -31.62
CA ALA A 344 10.52 -5.34 -31.48
C ALA A 344 11.59 -5.81 -30.48
N GLU A 345 11.96 -7.11 -30.49
CA GLU A 345 13.28 -7.51 -30.02
C GLU A 345 14.28 -7.06 -31.08
N VAL A 346 14.65 -5.77 -31.05
CA VAL A 346 15.82 -5.30 -31.78
C VAL A 346 17.02 -5.61 -30.91
N GLU A 347 17.56 -6.83 -31.06
CA GLU A 347 18.90 -7.12 -30.56
C GLU A 347 19.86 -6.12 -31.22
N LEU A 348 20.40 -5.20 -30.41
CA LEU A 348 21.47 -4.31 -30.85
C LEU A 348 22.72 -5.16 -31.10
N GLY A 349 23.02 -5.36 -32.40
CA GLY A 349 24.27 -5.98 -32.87
C GLY A 349 25.49 -5.07 -32.73
#